data_AF-A0A7Y6GFV3-F1
#
_entry.id   AF-A0A7Y6GFV3-F1
#
_cell.length_a   1.000
_cell.length_b   1.000
_cell.length_c   1.000
_cell.angle_alpha   90.00
_cell.angle_beta   90.00
_cell.angle_gamma   90.00
#
_symmetry.space_group_name_H-M   'P 1'
#
loop_
_entity.id
_entity.type
_entity.pdbx_description
1 polymer ?
#
loop_
_entity_poly.entity_id
_entity_poly.type
_entity_poly.pdbx_seq_one_letter_code
_entity_poly.pdbx_strand_id
1 'polypeptide(L)'
;MTATTPTPEALWPTIDALWTWLESDQPISGREGLLLRVLKLSEEVGEVAQAVIGATGQNPRKGTTHTWDDVQSELCDTAITALVALRTLTPEPERVFTEHLARVAERSLNR
;
A
#
# COMPACT_ATOMS: atom_id res chain seq x y z
N MET A 1 -14.40 14.14 -12.22
CA MET A 1 -14.68 13.75 -10.83
C MET A 1 -13.54 14.30 -10.00
N THR A 2 -13.80 15.26 -9.11
CA THR A 2 -12.77 15.86 -8.25
C THR A 2 -12.38 14.85 -7.17
N ALA A 3 -11.14 14.35 -7.23
CA ALA A 3 -10.58 13.51 -6.18
C ALA A 3 -10.38 14.38 -4.92
N THR A 4 -11.23 14.17 -3.92
CA THR A 4 -11.05 14.77 -2.60
C THR A 4 -9.82 14.13 -1.96
N THR A 5 -8.78 14.92 -1.70
CA THR A 5 -7.64 14.45 -0.92
C THR A 5 -8.14 13.99 0.45
N PRO A 6 -7.94 12.72 0.84
CA PRO A 6 -8.41 12.24 2.13
C PRO A 6 -7.64 12.98 3.24
N THR A 7 -8.36 13.59 4.18
CA THR A 7 -7.77 14.06 5.44
C THR A 7 -7.27 12.87 6.26
N PRO A 8 -6.33 13.05 7.20
CA PRO A 8 -5.88 11.97 8.10
C PRO A 8 -7.03 11.26 8.83
N GLU A 9 -8.11 11.98 9.16
CA GLU A 9 -9.34 11.42 9.73
C GLU A 9 -10.12 10.50 8.77
N ALA A 10 -9.79 10.50 7.47
CA ALA A 10 -10.49 9.74 6.44
C ALA A 10 -9.70 8.51 5.94
N LEU A 11 -8.49 8.22 6.45
CA LEU A 11 -7.67 7.10 5.96
C LEU A 11 -8.44 5.77 6.02
N TRP A 12 -8.87 5.35 7.21
CA TRP A 12 -9.54 4.06 7.39
C TRP A 12 -10.90 3.96 6.69
N PRO A 13 -11.78 4.99 6.74
CA PRO A 13 -12.97 5.03 5.89
C PRO A 13 -12.66 4.88 4.39
N THR A 14 -11.56 5.47 3.92
CA THR A 14 -11.13 5.36 2.51
C THR A 14 -10.63 3.95 2.19
N ILE A 15 -9.83 3.35 3.06
CA ILE A 15 -9.36 1.95 2.90
C ILE A 15 -10.56 0.98 2.90
N ASP A 16 -11.55 1.19 3.76
CA ASP A 16 -12.79 0.41 3.77
C ASP A 16 -13.58 0.56 2.47
N ALA A 17 -13.68 1.77 1.93
CA ALA A 17 -14.33 2.02 0.65
C ALA A 17 -13.60 1.33 -0.51
N LEU A 18 -12.26 1.40 -0.55
CA LEU A 18 -11.43 0.72 -1.55
C LEU A 18 -11.56 -0.80 -1.45
N TRP A 19 -11.53 -1.34 -0.23
CA TRP A 19 -11.74 -2.76 0.01
C TRP A 19 -13.14 -3.21 -0.46
N THR A 20 -14.19 -2.43 -0.14
CA THR A 20 -15.57 -2.72 -0.55
C THR A 20 -15.71 -2.73 -2.06
N TRP A 21 -15.12 -1.74 -2.74
CA TRP A 21 -15.09 -1.68 -4.20
C TRP A 21 -14.40 -2.90 -4.80
N LEU A 22 -13.22 -3.28 -4.29
CA LEU A 22 -12.50 -4.46 -4.76
C LEU A 22 -13.28 -5.76 -4.52
N GLU A 23 -13.92 -5.94 -3.36
CA GLU A 23 -14.74 -7.12 -3.09
C GLU A 23 -15.96 -7.22 -4.02
N SER A 24 -16.51 -6.08 -4.46
CA SER A 24 -17.68 -6.07 -5.35
C SER A 24 -17.39 -6.53 -6.78
N ASP A 25 -16.13 -6.46 -7.22
CA ASP A 25 -15.69 -6.74 -8.60
C ASP A 25 -14.79 -7.98 -8.71
N GLN A 26 -14.55 -8.69 -7.60
CA GLN A 26 -13.63 -9.82 -7.56
C GLN A 26 -14.30 -11.16 -7.88
N PRO A 27 -13.80 -11.92 -8.89
CA PRO A 27 -14.32 -13.26 -9.19
C PRO A 27 -13.89 -14.31 -8.15
N ILE A 28 -12.85 -14.04 -7.36
CA ILE A 28 -12.27 -14.96 -6.37
C ILE A 28 -12.37 -14.33 -4.98
N SER A 29 -13.02 -15.01 -4.04
CA SER A 29 -13.28 -14.53 -2.68
C SER A 29 -12.69 -15.44 -1.60
N GLY A 30 -12.88 -15.08 -0.32
CA GLY A 30 -12.43 -15.87 0.80
C GLY A 30 -10.89 -15.99 0.89
N ARG A 31 -10.40 -17.19 1.23
CA ARG A 31 -8.96 -17.41 1.48
C ARG A 31 -8.10 -17.17 0.25
N GLU A 32 -8.56 -17.56 -0.94
CA GLU A 32 -7.81 -17.36 -2.18
C GLU A 32 -7.72 -15.87 -2.53
N GLY A 33 -8.81 -15.12 -2.40
CA GLY A 33 -8.81 -13.66 -2.59
C GLY A 33 -7.86 -12.93 -1.62
N LEU A 34 -7.77 -13.39 -0.36
CA LEU A 34 -6.76 -12.90 0.58
C LEU A 34 -5.33 -13.19 0.11
N LEU A 35 -5.04 -14.42 -0.31
CA LEU A 35 -3.70 -14.79 -0.78
C LEU A 35 -3.29 -13.98 -2.01
N LEU A 36 -4.20 -13.75 -2.95
CA LEU A 36 -3.95 -12.91 -4.13
C LEU A 36 -3.64 -11.46 -3.75
N ARG A 37 -4.35 -10.90 -2.75
CA ARG A 37 -4.03 -9.55 -2.23
C ARG A 37 -2.67 -9.47 -1.57
N VAL A 38 -2.27 -10.50 -0.84
CA VAL A 38 -0.92 -10.57 -0.27
C VAL A 38 0.13 -10.69 -1.38
N LEU A 39 -0.15 -11.44 -2.46
CA LEU A 39 0.76 -11.55 -3.60
C LEU A 39 0.90 -10.22 -4.37
N LYS A 40 -0.15 -9.41 -4.46
CA LYS A 40 -0.12 -8.07 -5.08
C LYS A 40 0.98 -7.18 -4.48
N LEU A 41 1.30 -7.33 -3.19
CA LEU A 41 2.42 -6.61 -2.56
C LEU A 41 3.76 -6.84 -3.27
N SER A 42 4.00 -8.02 -3.83
CA SER A 42 5.24 -8.30 -4.55
C SER A 42 5.32 -7.53 -5.87
N GLU A 43 4.17 -7.25 -6.49
CA GLU A 43 4.08 -6.44 -7.70
C GLU A 43 4.41 -4.97 -7.38
N GLU A 44 3.76 -4.40 -6.37
CA GLU A 44 3.97 -3.01 -5.92
C GLU A 44 5.44 -2.76 -5.49
N VAL A 45 6.04 -3.71 -4.75
CA VAL A 45 7.46 -3.64 -4.39
C VAL A 45 8.36 -3.69 -5.63
N GLY A 46 7.97 -4.43 -6.66
CA GLY A 46 8.64 -4.46 -7.95
C GLY A 46 8.56 -3.12 -8.69
N GLU A 47 7.42 -2.44 -8.61
CA GLU A 47 7.19 -1.11 -9.19
C GLU A 47 8.01 -0.04 -8.46
N VAL A 48 8.07 -0.06 -7.12
CA VAL A 48 8.99 0.76 -6.33
C VAL A 48 10.43 0.55 -6.80
N ALA A 49 10.87 -0.70 -6.95
CA ALA A 49 12.22 -1.02 -7.41
C ALA A 49 12.48 -0.49 -8.82
N GLN A 50 11.51 -0.61 -9.73
CA GLN A 50 11.59 -0.08 -11.08
C GLN A 50 11.71 1.46 -11.06
N ALA A 51 10.90 2.14 -10.26
CA ALA A 51 10.93 3.59 -10.13
C ALA A 51 12.28 4.07 -9.57
N VAL A 52 12.83 3.39 -8.56
CA VAL A 52 14.16 3.71 -8.01
C VAL A 52 15.25 3.53 -9.06
N ILE A 53 15.26 2.41 -9.80
CA ILE A 53 16.23 2.17 -10.88
C ILE A 53 16.11 3.26 -11.96
N GLY A 54 14.87 3.66 -12.28
CA GLY A 54 14.57 4.73 -13.22
C GLY A 54 15.02 6.11 -12.74
N ALA A 55 14.81 6.45 -11.47
CA ALA A 55 15.18 7.74 -10.88
C ALA A 55 16.70 7.90 -10.71
N THR A 56 17.38 6.79 -10.41
CA THR A 56 18.84 6.76 -10.23
C THR A 56 19.61 6.53 -11.53
N GLY A 57 18.91 6.36 -12.66
CA GLY A 57 19.52 6.18 -13.98
C GLY A 57 20.36 4.91 -14.13
N GLN A 58 20.12 3.88 -13.31
CA GLN A 58 20.98 2.69 -13.23
C GLN A 58 20.83 1.76 -14.45
N ASN A 59 19.89 2.04 -15.35
CA ASN A 59 19.78 1.36 -16.64
C ASN A 59 20.58 2.14 -17.72
N PRO A 60 21.78 1.67 -18.12
CA PRO A 60 22.64 2.40 -19.05
C PRO A 60 22.01 2.59 -20.45
N ARG A 61 21.00 1.78 -20.80
CA ARG A 61 20.31 1.86 -22.10
C ARG A 61 19.20 2.90 -22.13
N LYS A 62 18.69 3.32 -20.96
CA LYS A 62 17.52 4.20 -20.84
C LYS A 62 17.81 5.52 -20.12
N GLY A 63 18.92 5.62 -19.36
CA GLY A 63 19.19 6.79 -18.54
C GLY A 63 18.14 6.97 -17.44
N THR A 64 17.90 8.21 -17.02
CA THR A 64 16.86 8.54 -16.04
C THR A 64 15.48 8.47 -16.69
N THR A 65 14.60 7.61 -16.18
CA THR A 65 13.25 7.40 -16.73
C THR A 65 12.13 7.75 -15.75
N HIS A 66 12.46 7.90 -14.47
CA HIS A 66 11.52 8.24 -13.40
C HIS A 66 12.11 9.38 -12.58
N THR A 67 11.29 9.93 -11.71
CA THR A 67 11.61 10.95 -10.71
C THR A 67 11.51 10.33 -9.32
N TRP A 68 11.98 11.05 -8.30
CA TRP A 68 11.73 10.66 -6.92
C TRP A 68 10.26 10.84 -6.50
N ASP A 69 9.46 11.60 -7.26
CA ASP A 69 8.01 11.69 -7.04
C ASP A 69 7.30 10.42 -7.51
N ASP A 70 7.80 9.77 -8.56
CA ASP A 70 7.32 8.46 -8.97
C ASP A 70 7.61 7.42 -7.87
N VAL A 71 8.82 7.43 -7.29
CA VAL A 71 9.16 6.55 -6.15
C VAL A 71 8.24 6.78 -4.95
N GLN A 72 7.90 8.03 -4.65
CA GLN A 72 6.95 8.36 -3.57
C GLN A 72 5.57 7.80 -3.86
N SER A 73 5.13 7.87 -5.12
CA SER A 73 3.83 7.35 -5.56
C SER A 73 3.77 5.83 -5.39
N GLU A 74 4.78 5.11 -5.88
CA GLU A 74 4.83 3.64 -5.76
C GLU A 74 4.92 3.18 -4.29
N LEU A 75 5.58 3.95 -3.42
CA LEU A 75 5.58 3.68 -1.97
C LEU A 75 4.19 3.87 -1.35
N CYS A 76 3.42 4.84 -1.83
CA CYS A 76 2.04 5.03 -1.40
C CYS A 76 1.16 3.87 -1.87
N ASP A 77 1.31 3.41 -3.12
CA ASP A 77 0.55 2.30 -3.67
C ASP A 77 0.87 0.98 -2.93
N THR A 78 2.14 0.76 -2.60
CA THR A 78 2.56 -0.35 -1.71
C THR A 78 1.89 -0.26 -0.35
N ALA A 79 1.88 0.92 0.29
CA ALA A 79 1.26 1.11 1.59
C ALA A 79 -0.26 0.89 1.55
N ILE A 80 -0.95 1.46 0.55
CA ILE A 80 -2.39 1.28 0.34
C ILE A 80 -2.72 -0.20 0.14
N THR A 81 -1.97 -0.90 -0.72
CA THR A 81 -2.13 -2.34 -0.96
C THR A 81 -1.98 -3.14 0.33
N ALA A 82 -1.01 -2.81 1.19
CA ALA A 82 -0.82 -3.47 2.48
C ALA A 82 -2.00 -3.22 3.44
N LEU A 83 -2.53 -1.99 3.50
CA LEU A 83 -3.67 -1.65 4.35
C LEU A 83 -4.96 -2.34 3.87
N VAL A 84 -5.19 -2.43 2.56
CA VAL A 84 -6.32 -3.19 1.99
C VAL A 84 -6.19 -4.69 2.25
N ALA A 85 -4.98 -5.26 2.14
CA ALA A 85 -4.73 -6.65 2.49
C ALA A 85 -4.99 -6.91 3.98
N LEU A 86 -4.58 -5.99 4.86
CA LEU A 86 -4.89 -6.05 6.29
C LEU A 86 -6.39 -6.02 6.55
N ARG A 87 -7.14 -5.12 5.89
CA ARG A 87 -8.61 -5.07 5.98
C ARG A 87 -9.30 -6.33 5.46
N THR A 88 -8.68 -7.04 4.52
CA THR A 88 -9.16 -8.34 4.05
C THR A 88 -8.96 -9.42 5.11
N LEU A 89 -7.87 -9.35 5.87
CA LEU A 89 -7.54 -10.32 6.92
C LEU A 89 -8.33 -10.10 8.21
N THR A 90 -8.65 -8.85 8.55
CA THR A 90 -9.36 -8.48 9.78
C THR A 90 -10.40 -7.38 9.54
N PRO A 91 -11.58 -7.43 10.19
CA PRO A 91 -12.54 -6.33 10.16
C PRO A 91 -12.09 -5.10 10.97
N GLU A 92 -11.01 -5.20 11.77
CA GLU A 92 -10.50 -4.11 12.62
C GLU A 92 -9.07 -3.68 12.22
N PRO A 93 -8.80 -3.31 10.95
CA PRO A 93 -7.43 -3.05 10.53
C PRO A 93 -6.81 -1.83 11.23
N GLU A 94 -7.62 -0.81 11.55
CA GLU A 94 -7.19 0.39 12.27
C GLU A 94 -6.59 0.07 13.62
N ARG A 95 -7.33 -0.71 14.41
CA ARG A 95 -6.90 -1.13 15.74
C ARG A 95 -5.61 -1.97 15.64
N VAL A 96 -5.59 -2.96 14.76
CA VAL A 96 -4.43 -3.85 14.59
C VAL A 96 -3.18 -3.08 14.17
N PHE A 97 -3.31 -2.17 13.19
CA PHE A 97 -2.20 -1.36 12.71
C PHE A 97 -1.70 -0.40 13.80
N THR A 98 -2.60 0.35 14.44
CA THR A 98 -2.24 1.36 15.45
C THR A 98 -1.57 0.72 16.67
N GLU A 99 -2.08 -0.41 17.16
CA GLU A 99 -1.44 -1.15 18.24
C GLU A 99 -0.05 -1.68 17.83
N HIS A 100 0.10 -2.18 16.60
CA HIS A 100 1.39 -2.65 16.12
C HIS A 100 2.40 -1.51 15.99
N LEU A 101 1.97 -0.38 15.42
CA LEU A 101 2.79 0.82 15.29
C LEU A 101 3.24 1.35 16.66
N ALA A 102 2.34 1.43 17.63
CA ALA A 102 2.66 1.85 19.00
C ALA A 102 3.73 0.95 19.64
N ARG A 103 3.61 -0.37 19.50
CA ARG A 103 4.63 -1.32 19.98
C ARG A 103 5.97 -1.14 19.29
N VAL A 104 5.99 -0.86 17.99
CA VAL A 104 7.24 -0.59 17.25
C VAL A 104 7.87 0.72 17.73
N ALA A 105 7.06 1.77 17.87
CA ALA A 105 7.51 3.09 18.34
C ALA A 105 8.09 3.01 19.75
N GLU A 106 7.40 2.37 20.69
CA GLU A 106 7.88 2.19 22.07
C GLU A 106 9.26 1.51 22.11
N ARG A 107 9.46 0.43 21.34
CA ARG A 107 10.75 -0.28 21.29
C ARG A 107 11.88 0.51 20.63
N SER A 108 11.56 1.45 19.75
CA SER A 108 12.53 2.11 18.86
C SER A 108 12.88 3.52 19.31
N LEU A 109 11.90 4.25 19.84
CA LEU A 109 12.00 5.67 20.19
C LEU A 109 12.16 5.91 21.69
N ASN A 110 11.73 4.99 22.56
CA ASN A 110 11.89 5.11 24.01
C ASN A 110 13.15 4.38 24.53
N ARG A 111 14.23 4.39 23.74
CA ARG A 111 15.56 3.91 24.17
C ARG A 111 16.31 4.98 24.93
#